data_AF-A0A1Y5TRR3-F1
#
_entry.id   AF-A0A1Y5TRR3-F1
#
_cell.length_a   1.000
_cell.length_b   1.000
_cell.length_c   1.000
_cell.angle_alpha   90.00
_cell.angle_beta   90.00
_cell.angle_gamma   90.00
#
_symmetry.space_group_name_H-M   'P 1'
#
loop_
_entity.id
_entity.type
_entity.pdbx_description
1 polymer ?
#
loop_
_entity_poly.entity_id
_entity_poly.type
_entity_poly.pdbx_seq_one_letter_code
_entity_poly.pdbx_strand_id
1 'polypeptide(L)' 'MSGFIEGVERNQITLFPERLEDWICEDNPVRIVDVFVDALDLAECGFERTSPAQTGRPG' A
#
# COMPACT_ATOMS: atom_id res chain seq x y z
N MET A 1 -3.98 12.52 11.63
CA MET A 1 -3.42 11.48 12.51
C MET A 1 -4.38 10.30 12.49
N SER A 2 -4.45 9.63 11.33
CA SER A 2 -5.26 8.42 11.13
C SER A 2 -4.50 7.25 11.74
N GLY A 3 -5.14 6.47 12.61
CA GLY A 3 -4.56 5.21 13.10
C GLY A 3 -4.69 4.05 12.10
N PHE A 4 -4.93 4.38 10.83
CA PHE A 4 -5.00 3.43 9.73
C PHE A 4 -3.59 3.28 9.16
N ILE A 5 -3.16 2.03 9.00
CA ILE A 5 -1.83 1.73 8.48
C ILE A 5 -1.92 1.88 6.97
N GLU A 6 -1.53 3.06 6.49
CA GLU A 6 -1.26 3.28 5.08
C GLU A 6 0.11 2.67 4.77
N GLY A 7 0.22 1.99 3.63
CA GLY A 7 1.49 1.42 3.18
C GLY A 7 2.58 2.49 3.07
N VAL A 8 3.84 2.10 3.21
CA VAL A 8 4.97 3.02 3.04
C VAL A 8 5.07 3.43 1.58
N GLU A 9 5.27 4.72 1.31
CA GLU A 9 5.51 5.21 -0.05
C GLU A 9 6.79 4.56 -0.61
N ARG A 10 6.70 3.85 -1.74
CA ARG A 10 7.84 3.15 -2.35
C ARG A 10 8.94 4.07 -2.86
N ASN A 11 8.59 5.34 -3.07
CA ASN A 11 9.48 6.44 -3.39
C ASN A 11 10.21 7.02 -2.17
N GLN A 12 9.83 6.63 -0.94
CA GLN A 12 10.46 7.14 0.25
C GLN A 12 11.95 6.76 0.25
N ILE A 13 12.79 7.78 0.31
CA ILE A 13 14.23 7.61 0.40
C ILE A 13 14.56 7.01 1.78
N THR A 14 15.23 5.86 1.79
CA THR A 14 15.79 5.28 3.02
C THR A 14 17.30 5.52 3.06
N LEU A 15 17.91 5.46 4.26
CA LEU A 15 19.36 5.65 4.41
C LEU A 15 20.14 4.57 3.65
N PHE A 16 19.65 3.32 3.67
CA PHE A 16 20.05 2.16 2.86
C PHE A 16 18.94 1.10 2.93
N PRO A 17 18.64 0.32 1.87
CA PRO A 17 19.14 0.42 0.48
C PRO A 17 18.44 1.53 -0.34
N GLU A 18 18.76 1.60 -1.64
CA GLU A 18 18.13 2.49 -2.63
C GLU A 18 16.59 2.37 -2.62
N ARG A 19 15.86 3.35 -3.17
CA ARG A 19 14.40 3.31 -3.15
C ARG A 19 13.93 2.08 -3.90
N LEU A 20 12.83 1.50 -3.45
CA LEU A 20 12.27 0.33 -4.14
C LEU A 20 11.96 0.63 -5.61
N GLU A 21 11.54 1.86 -5.90
CA GLU A 21 11.25 2.33 -7.26
C GLU A 21 12.50 2.47 -8.15
N ASP A 22 13.70 2.56 -7.57
CA ASP A 22 14.94 2.58 -8.36
C ASP A 22 15.24 1.18 -8.97
N TRP A 23 14.62 0.12 -8.44
CA TRP A 23 14.80 -1.28 -8.86
C TRP A 23 13.64 -1.79 -9.72
N ILE A 24 12.48 -1.16 -9.61
CA ILE A 24 11.27 -1.58 -10.31
C ILE A 24 11.06 -0.62 -11.49
N CYS A 25 11.49 -1.00 -12.69
CA CYS A 25 11.17 -0.22 -13.89
C CYS A 25 9.66 -0.20 -14.19
N GLU A 26 9.25 0.68 -15.10
CA GLU A 26 7.85 0.82 -15.53
C GLU A 26 7.30 -0.47 -16.16
N ASP A 27 8.13 -1.21 -16.89
CA ASP A 27 7.77 -2.48 -17.53
C ASP A 27 7.92 -3.70 -16.63
N ASN A 28 8.24 -3.51 -15.34
CA ASN A 28 8.44 -4.65 -14.44
C ASN A 28 7.11 -5.39 -14.24
N PRO A 29 7.07 -6.72 -14.41
CA PRO A 29 5.83 -7.49 -14.28
C PRO A 29 5.15 -7.34 -12.92
N VAL A 30 5.90 -6.99 -11.86
CA VAL A 30 5.33 -6.77 -10.52
C VAL A 30 4.30 -5.62 -10.50
N ARG A 31 4.37 -4.67 -11.45
CA ARG A 31 3.40 -3.57 -11.59
C ARG A 31 1.96 -4.06 -11.78
N ILE A 32 1.78 -5.29 -12.28
CA ILE A 32 0.45 -5.91 -12.37
C ILE A 32 -0.23 -6.05 -11.01
N VAL A 33 0.54 -6.20 -9.93
CA VAL A 33 0.01 -6.32 -8.57
C VAL A 33 -0.64 -5.02 -8.14
N ASP A 34 -0.02 -3.88 -8.47
CA ASP A 34 -0.58 -2.57 -8.15
C ASP A 34 -1.91 -2.38 -8.89
N VAL A 35 -1.95 -2.63 -10.21
CA VAL A 35 -3.19 -2.55 -11.02
C VAL A 35 -4.26 -3.53 -10.54
N PHE A 36 -3.86 -4.74 -10.16
CA PHE A 36 -4.79 -5.76 -9.67
C PHE A 36 -5.42 -5.35 -8.35
N VAL A 37 -4.62 -4.90 -7.38
CA VAL A 37 -5.10 -4.48 -6.06
C VAL A 37 -5.97 -3.23 -6.17
N ASP A 38 -5.59 -2.25 -7.01
CA ASP A 38 -6.36 -1.03 -7.23
C ASP A 38 -7.74 -1.30 -7.86
N ALA A 39 -7.87 -2.41 -8.59
CA ALA A 39 -9.14 -2.82 -9.20
C ALA A 39 -10.07 -3.60 -8.24
N LEU A 40 -9.60 -4.01 -7.06
CA LEU A 40 -10.38 -4.79 -6.11
C LEU A 40 -11.18 -3.90 -5.14
N ASP A 41 -12.46 -4.22 -4.96
CA ASP A 41 -13.17 -3.79 -3.76
C ASP A 41 -12.81 -4.73 -2.60
N LEU A 42 -11.91 -4.28 -1.74
CA LEU A 42 -11.46 -5.06 -0.59
C LEU A 42 -12.61 -5.32 0.41
N ALA A 43 -13.63 -4.47 0.47
CA ALA A 43 -14.76 -4.70 1.37
C ALA A 43 -15.65 -5.83 0.83
N GLU A 44 -15.91 -5.87 -0.47
CA GLU A 44 -16.62 -6.98 -1.13
C GLU A 44 -15.83 -8.29 -1.07
N CYS A 45 -14.49 -8.21 -1.04
CA CYS A 45 -13.63 -9.38 -0.83
C CYS A 45 -13.67 -9.93 0.62
N GLY A 46 -14.41 -9.30 1.53
CA GLY A 46 -14.58 -9.74 2.92
C GLY A 46 -13.49 -9.28 3.88
N PHE A 47 -12.64 -8.30 3.48
CA PHE A 47 -11.70 -7.70 4.42
C PHE A 47 -12.44 -6.77 5.39
N GLU A 48 -12.29 -7.02 6.69
CA GLU A 48 -13.03 -6.30 7.74
C GLU A 48 -12.51 -4.88 8.03
N ARG A 49 -11.25 -4.59 7.65
CA ARG A 49 -10.52 -3.36 8.04
C ARG A 49 -10.12 -2.53 6.83
N THR A 50 -11.05 -2.30 5.92
CA THR A 50 -10.82 -1.54 4.68
C THR A 50 -10.96 -0.03 4.86
N SER A 51 -11.63 0.41 5.92
CA SER A 51 -11.80 1.83 6.26
C SER A 51 -11.11 2.20 7.59
N PRO A 52 -10.53 3.41 7.70
CA PRO A 52 -9.94 3.90 8.94
C PRO A 52 -10.98 4.01 10.06
N ALA A 53 -10.66 3.50 11.26
CA ALA A 53 -11.48 3.74 12.44
C ALA A 53 -11.43 5.23 12.84
N GLN A 54 -12.58 5.78 13.27
CA GLN A 54 -12.70 7.20 13.63
C GLN A 54 -11.74 7.64 14.75
N THR A 55 -11.42 6.74 15.69
CA THR A 55 -10.53 7.00 16.81
C THR A 55 -9.06 6.71 16.50
N GLY A 56 -8.73 6.42 15.24
CA GLY A 56 -7.47 5.79 14.91
C GLY A 56 -7.38 4.41 15.53
N ARG A 57 -6.22 4.01 16.06
CA ARG A 57 -6.03 2.64 16.54
C ARG A 57 -6.47 2.52 18.00
N PRO A 58 -7.54 1.76 18.27
CA PRO A 58 -7.37 0.60 19.15
C PRO A 58 -7.94 -0.65 18.47
N GLY A 59 -7.00 -1.52 18.08
CA GLY A 59 -7.18 -2.83 17.48
C GLY A 59 -5.82 -3.53 17.39
#